data_AF-A0A7C8DN15-F1
#
_entry.id   AF-A0A7C8DN15-F1
#
_cell.length_a   1.000
_cell.length_b   1.000
_cell.length_c   1.000
_cell.angle_alpha   90.00
_cell.angle_beta   90.00
_cell.angle_gamma   90.00
#
_symmetry.space_group_name_H-M   'P 1'
#
loop_
_entity.id
_entity.type
_entity.pdbx_description
1 polymer ?
#
loop_
_entity_poly.entity_id
_entity_poly.type
_entity_poly.pdbx_seq_one_letter_code
_entity_poly.pdbx_strand_id
1 'polypeptide(L)'
;MIDRITQLQALVKASDSLQINAQWLDYAGVVEYYPEELVMTVKAGTTIAELKKQLSKNNQSLTFYTKDDSASIGAVYTNGGQDISDSVLGVQIIDGNGELLNFGGQVMKNVAGYDVARLLVGSKGKLAVITQISFKVLPSAYVGELSAPVKVSNNLALRVEIEQRLKLVFDPKGIFQ
;
A
#
# COMPACT_ATOMS: atom_id res chain seq x y z
N MET A 1 -28.44 -15.00 4.23
CA MET A 1 -27.35 -14.21 4.85
C MET A 1 -27.15 -13.02 3.93
N ILE A 2 -27.52 -11.81 4.35
CA ILE A 2 -27.44 -10.62 3.48
C ILE A 2 -25.97 -10.38 3.14
N ASP A 3 -25.66 -10.23 1.86
CA ASP A 3 -24.31 -9.92 1.40
C ASP A 3 -23.81 -8.64 2.08
N ARG A 4 -22.63 -8.71 2.70
CA ARG A 4 -22.04 -7.60 3.45
C ARG A 4 -21.84 -6.38 2.55
N ILE A 5 -21.61 -6.60 1.25
CA ILE A 5 -21.52 -5.54 0.26
C ILE A 5 -22.85 -4.79 0.14
N THR A 6 -23.97 -5.51 0.00
CA THR A 6 -25.30 -4.88 -0.11
C THR A 6 -25.66 -4.08 1.14
N GLN A 7 -25.25 -4.54 2.32
CA GLN A 7 -25.40 -3.78 3.57
C GLN A 7 -24.61 -2.47 3.53
N LEU A 8 -23.34 -2.52 3.07
CA LEU A 8 -22.50 -1.34 2.95
C LEU A 8 -23.06 -0.33 1.93
N GLN A 9 -23.57 -0.81 0.79
CA GLN A 9 -24.23 0.06 -0.20
C GLN A 9 -25.46 0.77 0.39
N ALA A 10 -26.28 0.06 1.15
CA ALA A 10 -27.44 0.64 1.82
C ALA A 10 -27.01 1.68 2.87
N LEU A 11 -25.95 1.41 3.64
CA LEU A 11 -25.42 2.35 4.63
C LEU A 11 -24.88 3.63 3.99
N VAL A 12 -24.15 3.51 2.88
CA VAL A 12 -23.64 4.68 2.14
C VAL A 12 -24.79 5.50 1.57
N LYS A 13 -25.80 4.87 0.98
CA LYS A 13 -26.99 5.56 0.43
C LYS A 13 -27.82 6.28 1.50
N ALA A 14 -27.83 5.77 2.72
CA ALA A 14 -28.63 6.32 3.81
C ALA A 14 -27.91 7.40 4.64
N SER A 15 -26.60 7.58 4.47
CA SER A 15 -25.78 8.40 5.37
C SER A 15 -25.28 9.68 4.71
N ASP A 16 -25.53 10.83 5.35
CA ASP A 16 -24.93 12.12 4.96
C ASP A 16 -23.43 12.22 5.33
N SER A 17 -23.00 11.45 6.34
CA SER A 17 -21.60 11.31 6.72
C SER A 17 -21.33 9.88 7.18
N LEU A 18 -20.33 9.24 6.59
CA LEU A 18 -19.97 7.86 6.92
C LEU A 18 -18.64 7.84 7.67
N GLN A 19 -18.64 7.31 8.88
CA GLN A 19 -17.41 7.01 9.61
C GLN A 19 -17.10 5.52 9.50
N ILE A 20 -15.96 5.20 8.89
CA ILE A 20 -15.45 3.84 8.79
C ILE A 20 -14.92 3.44 10.18
N ASN A 21 -15.45 2.36 10.75
CA ASN A 21 -15.10 1.90 12.10
C ASN A 21 -14.56 0.46 12.08
N ALA A 22 -14.16 -0.03 13.26
CA ALA A 22 -13.56 -1.36 13.42
C ALA A 22 -14.52 -2.53 13.06
N GLN A 23 -15.84 -2.32 12.99
CA GLN A 23 -16.81 -3.36 12.56
C GLN A 23 -16.68 -3.67 11.05
N TRP A 24 -15.89 -2.90 10.32
CA TRP A 24 -15.58 -3.18 8.92
C TRP A 24 -14.46 -4.21 8.78
N LEU A 25 -13.72 -4.51 9.85
CA LEU A 25 -12.76 -5.63 9.91
C LEU A 25 -13.46 -6.98 9.74
N ASP A 26 -14.76 -7.09 10.04
CA ASP A 26 -15.55 -8.30 9.78
C ASP A 26 -15.64 -8.63 8.28
N TYR A 27 -15.35 -7.67 7.39
CA TYR A 27 -15.16 -7.90 5.97
C TYR A 27 -13.68 -8.16 5.66
N ALA A 28 -13.17 -9.28 6.18
CA ALA A 28 -11.81 -9.78 6.00
C ALA A 28 -11.78 -11.14 5.28
N GLY A 29 -10.61 -11.48 4.75
CA GLY A 29 -10.32 -12.75 4.09
C GLY A 29 -9.87 -12.57 2.65
N VAL A 30 -9.22 -13.62 2.15
CA VAL A 30 -8.77 -13.71 0.76
C VAL A 30 -9.95 -14.07 -0.14
N VAL A 31 -10.09 -13.33 -1.24
CA VAL A 31 -11.11 -13.55 -2.27
C VAL A 31 -10.55 -14.50 -3.31
N GLU A 32 -9.40 -14.16 -3.88
CA GLU A 32 -8.70 -14.93 -4.89
C GLU A 32 -7.19 -14.86 -4.67
N TYR A 33 -6.49 -15.94 -5.00
CA TYR A 33 -5.04 -15.99 -4.89
C TYR A 33 -4.49 -16.95 -5.93
N TYR A 34 -3.66 -16.41 -6.82
CA TYR A 34 -2.98 -17.13 -7.89
C TYR A 34 -1.47 -17.04 -7.65
N PRO A 35 -0.89 -17.99 -6.89
CA PRO A 35 0.54 -17.97 -6.54
C PRO A 35 1.45 -17.96 -7.77
N GLU A 36 1.08 -18.70 -8.82
CA GLU A 36 1.78 -18.80 -10.09
C GLU A 36 1.80 -17.48 -10.88
N GLU A 37 0.73 -16.69 -10.77
CA GLU A 37 0.64 -15.37 -11.43
C GLU A 37 1.20 -14.25 -10.54
N LEU A 38 1.57 -14.56 -9.30
CA LEU A 38 2.01 -13.60 -8.29
C LEU A 38 0.95 -12.52 -8.05
N VAL A 39 -0.33 -12.89 -8.00
CA VAL A 39 -1.44 -11.96 -7.75
C VAL A 39 -2.33 -12.46 -6.62
N MET A 40 -2.72 -11.55 -5.74
CA MET A 40 -3.66 -11.82 -4.65
C MET A 40 -4.73 -10.73 -4.58
N THR A 41 -5.99 -11.15 -4.43
CA THR A 41 -7.15 -10.28 -4.21
C THR A 41 -7.75 -10.56 -2.84
N VAL A 42 -7.87 -9.53 -2.02
CA VAL A 42 -8.30 -9.66 -0.62
C VAL A 42 -9.32 -8.60 -0.26
N LYS A 43 -10.13 -8.89 0.76
CA LYS A 43 -11.04 -7.91 1.33
C LYS A 43 -10.27 -6.88 2.15
N ALA A 44 -10.73 -5.63 2.14
CA ALA A 44 -10.04 -4.48 2.73
C ALA A 44 -9.82 -4.60 4.25
N GLY A 45 -10.63 -5.40 4.95
CA GLY A 45 -10.48 -5.68 6.38
C GLY A 45 -9.36 -6.67 6.73
N THR A 46 -8.77 -7.37 5.75
CA THR A 46 -7.75 -8.39 6.01
C THR A 46 -6.48 -7.76 6.61
N THR A 47 -5.99 -8.33 7.71
CA THR A 47 -4.80 -7.81 8.41
C THR A 47 -3.52 -8.15 7.66
N ILE A 48 -2.49 -7.31 7.74
CA ILE A 48 -1.21 -7.60 7.10
C ILE A 48 -0.56 -8.86 7.69
N ALA A 49 -0.70 -9.11 9.00
CA ALA A 49 -0.23 -10.33 9.65
C ALA A 49 -0.83 -11.59 9.01
N GLU A 50 -2.13 -11.58 8.70
CA GLU A 50 -2.81 -12.69 8.03
C GLU A 50 -2.30 -12.87 6.59
N LEU A 51 -2.12 -11.77 5.84
CA LEU A 51 -1.55 -11.81 4.50
C LEU A 51 -0.14 -12.41 4.49
N LYS A 52 0.75 -11.93 5.36
CA LYS A 52 2.12 -12.47 5.49
C LYS A 52 2.11 -13.96 5.82
N LYS A 53 1.22 -14.39 6.72
CA LYS A 53 1.04 -15.81 7.08
C LYS A 53 0.54 -16.66 5.91
N GLN A 54 -0.29 -16.12 5.03
CA GLN A 54 -0.78 -16.83 3.86
C GLN A 54 0.29 -16.92 2.77
N LEU A 55 1.01 -15.83 2.52
CA LEU A 55 2.07 -15.75 1.51
C LEU A 55 3.28 -16.62 1.87
N SER A 56 3.63 -16.72 3.15
CA SER A 56 4.76 -17.54 3.59
C SER A 56 4.59 -19.02 3.27
N LYS A 57 3.35 -19.52 3.15
CA LYS A 57 3.06 -20.91 2.72
C LYS A 57 3.57 -21.22 1.32
N ASN A 58 3.66 -20.20 0.46
CA ASN A 58 4.10 -20.32 -0.93
C ASN A 58 5.48 -19.68 -1.18
N ASN A 59 6.26 -19.41 -0.13
CA ASN A 59 7.53 -18.67 -0.22
C ASN A 59 7.39 -17.32 -0.94
N GLN A 60 6.31 -16.61 -0.64
CA GLN A 60 6.00 -15.30 -1.18
C GLN A 60 5.94 -14.24 -0.08
N SER A 61 6.06 -12.99 -0.49
CA SER A 61 6.10 -11.81 0.36
C SER A 61 5.36 -10.65 -0.32
N LEU A 62 4.96 -9.67 0.50
CA LEU A 62 4.39 -8.42 0.01
C LEU A 62 5.45 -7.60 -0.74
N THR A 63 5.01 -6.84 -1.74
CA THR A 63 5.86 -5.95 -2.55
C THR A 63 6.10 -4.59 -1.94
N PHE A 64 5.33 -4.23 -0.92
CA PHE A 64 5.43 -2.97 -0.20
C PHE A 64 5.73 -3.25 1.28
N TYR A 65 6.28 -2.25 1.94
CA TYR A 65 6.64 -2.32 3.35
C TYR A 65 5.46 -1.84 4.21
N THR A 66 5.25 -2.51 5.35
CA THR A 66 4.39 -2.00 6.43
C THR A 66 5.16 -1.97 7.73
N LYS A 67 4.89 -0.96 8.56
CA LYS A 67 5.41 -0.88 9.94
C LYS A 67 4.55 -1.64 10.93
N ASP A 68 3.25 -1.71 10.66
CA ASP A 68 2.25 -2.28 11.55
C ASP A 68 1.58 -3.46 10.86
N ASP A 69 1.79 -4.64 11.43
CA ASP A 69 1.23 -5.88 10.92
C ASP A 69 -0.22 -6.11 11.39
N SER A 70 -0.67 -5.37 12.41
CA SER A 70 -2.05 -5.42 12.90
C SER A 70 -3.02 -4.58 12.06
N ALA A 71 -2.49 -3.64 11.27
CA ALA A 71 -3.29 -2.82 10.37
C ALA A 71 -3.95 -3.68 9.27
N SER A 72 -5.13 -3.24 8.82
CA SER A 72 -5.78 -3.83 7.66
C SER A 72 -5.13 -3.34 6.37
N ILE A 73 -5.17 -4.17 5.32
CA ILE A 73 -4.68 -3.80 3.99
C ILE A 73 -5.40 -2.56 3.43
N GLY A 74 -6.68 -2.38 3.72
CA GLY A 74 -7.42 -1.16 3.37
C GLY A 74 -6.87 0.08 4.06
N ALA A 75 -6.47 -0.04 5.34
CA ALA A 75 -5.85 1.06 6.07
C ALA A 75 -4.44 1.36 5.52
N VAL A 76 -3.64 0.34 5.21
CA VAL A 76 -2.31 0.51 4.61
C VAL A 76 -2.41 1.16 3.22
N TYR A 77 -3.39 0.75 2.41
CA TYR A 77 -3.66 1.32 1.09
C TYR A 77 -4.11 2.79 1.14
N THR A 78 -5.06 3.11 2.03
CA THR A 78 -5.59 4.49 2.13
C THR A 78 -4.63 5.47 2.82
N ASN A 79 -3.67 4.98 3.63
CA ASN A 79 -2.62 5.80 4.26
C ASN A 79 -1.25 5.67 3.57
N GLY A 80 -1.14 4.81 2.57
CA GLY A 80 0.13 4.50 1.88
C GLY A 80 0.53 5.56 0.86
N GLY A 81 1.66 5.32 0.20
CA GLY A 81 2.21 6.19 -0.83
C GLY A 81 2.59 5.42 -2.09
N GLN A 82 3.66 5.86 -2.74
CA GLN A 82 4.08 5.31 -4.03
C GLN A 82 4.46 3.81 -3.97
N ASP A 83 4.92 3.35 -2.81
CA ASP A 83 5.29 1.96 -2.53
C ASP A 83 4.12 0.99 -2.74
N ILE A 84 2.96 1.28 -2.16
CA ILE A 84 1.77 0.45 -2.34
C ILE A 84 1.09 0.73 -3.68
N SER A 85 1.14 1.95 -4.21
CA SER A 85 0.48 2.27 -5.48
C SER A 85 1.03 1.46 -6.66
N ASP A 86 2.34 1.25 -6.71
CA ASP A 86 2.96 0.45 -7.77
C ASP A 86 2.69 -1.06 -7.61
N SER A 87 2.24 -1.46 -6.43
CA SER A 87 1.92 -2.84 -6.09
C SER A 87 0.49 -3.24 -6.44
N VAL A 88 -0.42 -2.27 -6.46
CA VAL A 88 -1.85 -2.49 -6.68
C VAL A 88 -2.15 -2.63 -8.17
N LEU A 89 -2.95 -3.64 -8.50
CA LEU A 89 -3.40 -3.95 -9.86
C LEU A 89 -4.86 -3.54 -10.09
N GLY A 90 -5.67 -3.57 -9.02
CA GLY A 90 -7.06 -3.18 -9.07
C GLY A 90 -7.70 -3.05 -7.69
N VAL A 91 -8.87 -2.44 -7.66
CA VAL A 91 -9.61 -2.13 -6.44
C VAL A 91 -11.11 -2.20 -6.72
N GLN A 92 -11.86 -2.72 -5.75
CA GLN A 92 -13.32 -2.65 -5.72
C GLN A 92 -13.73 -1.63 -4.68
N ILE A 93 -14.59 -0.70 -5.06
CA ILE A 93 -15.02 0.41 -4.21
C ILE A 93 -16.53 0.56 -4.19
N ILE A 94 -17.01 1.21 -3.15
CA ILE A 94 -18.35 1.80 -3.11
C ILE A 94 -18.19 3.32 -3.19
N ASP A 95 -18.80 3.93 -4.19
CA ASP A 95 -18.75 5.38 -4.41
C ASP A 95 -19.70 6.14 -3.46
N GLY A 96 -19.75 7.46 -3.56
CA GLY A 96 -20.66 8.29 -2.75
C GLY A 96 -22.15 8.05 -3.02
N ASN A 97 -22.51 7.44 -4.15
CA ASN A 97 -23.89 7.07 -4.48
C ASN A 97 -24.25 5.67 -3.98
N GLY A 98 -23.30 4.96 -3.36
CA GLY A 98 -23.48 3.58 -2.89
C GLY A 98 -23.48 2.55 -4.02
N GLU A 99 -22.91 2.88 -5.17
CA GLU A 99 -22.71 1.95 -6.29
C GLU A 99 -21.41 1.18 -6.13
N LEU A 100 -21.45 -0.12 -6.44
CA LEU A 100 -20.26 -0.97 -6.42
C LEU A 100 -19.53 -0.84 -7.75
N LEU A 101 -18.31 -0.33 -7.71
CA LEU A 101 -17.48 -0.08 -8.88
C LEU A 101 -16.19 -0.89 -8.79
N ASN A 102 -15.76 -1.44 -9.92
CA ASN A 102 -14.50 -2.16 -10.05
C ASN A 102 -13.56 -1.37 -10.95
N PHE A 103 -12.35 -1.11 -10.47
CA PHE A 103 -11.31 -0.42 -11.21
C PHE A 103 -10.06 -1.28 -11.28
N GLY A 104 -9.43 -1.32 -12.45
CA GLY A 104 -8.28 -2.20 -12.67
C GLY A 104 -8.69 -3.63 -13.02
N GLY A 105 -7.75 -4.56 -12.85
CA GLY A 105 -7.95 -5.99 -13.07
C GLY A 105 -6.71 -6.78 -12.65
N GLN A 106 -6.76 -8.10 -12.74
CA GLN A 106 -5.63 -8.99 -12.42
C GLN A 106 -4.57 -9.02 -13.54
N VAL A 107 -4.66 -8.13 -14.53
CA VAL A 107 -3.77 -8.08 -15.68
C VAL A 107 -2.61 -7.11 -15.44
N MET A 108 -1.38 -7.56 -15.72
CA MET A 108 -0.17 -6.73 -15.53
C MET A 108 -0.12 -5.49 -16.44
N LYS A 109 -0.89 -5.47 -17.53
CA LYS A 109 -0.99 -4.34 -18.44
C LYS A 109 -2.42 -3.85 -18.45
N ASN A 110 -2.64 -2.66 -17.91
CA ASN A 110 -3.90 -1.96 -18.00
C ASN A 110 -3.67 -0.63 -18.73
N VAL A 111 -4.13 -0.54 -19.98
CA VAL A 111 -3.85 0.60 -20.88
C VAL A 111 -5.10 1.44 -21.13
N ALA A 112 -6.24 1.06 -20.56
CA ALA A 112 -7.52 1.73 -20.79
C ALA A 112 -7.96 2.55 -19.56
N GLY A 113 -8.21 3.84 -19.79
CA GLY A 113 -8.83 4.73 -18.81
C GLY A 113 -7.87 5.31 -17.76
N TYR A 114 -8.44 5.90 -16.72
CA TYR A 114 -7.71 6.48 -15.60
C TYR A 114 -7.37 5.40 -14.57
N ASP A 115 -6.16 5.47 -14.00
CA ASP A 115 -5.73 4.57 -12.93
C ASP A 115 -6.32 5.00 -11.57
N VAL A 116 -7.61 4.70 -11.38
CA VAL A 116 -8.33 4.97 -10.13
C VAL A 116 -7.74 4.19 -8.96
N ALA A 117 -7.16 3.01 -9.23
CA ALA A 117 -6.53 2.19 -8.21
C ALA A 117 -5.28 2.87 -7.62
N ARG A 118 -4.51 3.62 -8.40
CA ARG A 118 -3.43 4.46 -7.86
C ARG A 118 -3.93 5.78 -7.27
N LEU A 119 -4.95 6.39 -7.86
CA LEU A 119 -5.55 7.64 -7.36
C LEU A 119 -6.02 7.53 -5.91
N LEU A 120 -6.60 6.38 -5.55
CA LEU A 120 -7.20 6.15 -4.23
C LEU A 120 -6.18 5.84 -3.13
N VAL A 121 -4.92 5.58 -3.49
CA VAL A 121 -3.83 5.45 -2.52
C VAL A 121 -3.61 6.79 -1.82
N GLY A 122 -3.49 6.78 -0.49
CA GLY A 122 -3.33 8.02 0.28
C GLY A 122 -4.63 8.86 0.41
N SER A 123 -5.77 8.38 -0.11
CA SER A 123 -7.05 9.10 -0.06
C SER A 123 -7.65 9.22 1.35
N LYS A 124 -7.13 8.46 2.33
CA LYS A 124 -7.64 8.37 3.71
C LYS A 124 -9.14 8.03 3.78
N GLY A 125 -9.66 7.33 2.78
CA GLY A 125 -11.08 6.92 2.71
C GLY A 125 -12.06 8.06 2.41
N LYS A 126 -11.59 9.22 1.93
CA LYS A 126 -12.46 10.38 1.65
C LYS A 126 -13.15 10.34 0.29
N LEU A 127 -12.59 9.61 -0.67
CA LEU A 127 -13.07 9.58 -2.05
C LEU A 127 -14.05 8.44 -2.30
N ALA A 128 -13.82 7.29 -1.65
CA ALA A 128 -14.65 6.11 -1.77
C ALA A 128 -14.37 5.14 -0.63
N VAL A 129 -15.29 4.21 -0.43
CA VAL A 129 -15.15 3.09 0.49
C VAL A 129 -14.43 1.95 -0.23
N ILE A 130 -13.27 1.55 0.26
CA ILE A 130 -12.52 0.42 -0.31
C ILE A 130 -13.05 -0.90 0.24
N THR A 131 -13.41 -1.83 -0.64
CA THR A 131 -13.97 -3.14 -0.25
C THR A 131 -13.02 -4.29 -0.54
N GLN A 132 -12.38 -4.30 -1.72
CA GLN A 132 -11.40 -5.32 -2.09
C GLN A 132 -10.21 -4.67 -2.79
N ILE A 133 -9.03 -5.27 -2.64
CA ILE A 133 -7.78 -4.82 -3.25
C ILE A 133 -7.11 -6.02 -3.90
N SER A 134 -6.71 -5.84 -5.16
CA SER A 134 -5.88 -6.78 -5.90
C SER A 134 -4.47 -6.21 -6.01
N PHE A 135 -3.47 -6.96 -5.58
CA PHE A 135 -2.08 -6.52 -5.60
C PHE A 135 -1.17 -7.66 -6.04
N LYS A 136 -0.03 -7.28 -6.62
CA LYS A 136 1.03 -8.22 -6.98
C LYS A 136 1.79 -8.65 -5.73
N VAL A 137 2.35 -9.85 -5.74
CA VAL A 137 3.22 -10.38 -4.69
C VAL A 137 4.58 -10.73 -5.29
N LEU A 138 5.58 -11.00 -4.45
CA LEU A 138 6.91 -11.36 -4.90
C LEU A 138 7.39 -12.65 -4.24
N PRO A 139 8.20 -13.47 -4.90
CA PRO A 139 8.92 -14.55 -4.23
C PRO A 139 9.80 -13.98 -3.11
N SER A 140 9.80 -14.62 -1.94
CA SER A 140 10.51 -14.14 -0.75
C SER A 140 12.01 -13.98 -0.96
N ALA A 141 12.60 -14.70 -1.92
CA ALA A 141 14.01 -14.58 -2.29
C ALA A 141 14.40 -13.19 -2.84
N TYR A 142 13.44 -12.41 -3.34
CA TYR A 142 13.68 -11.06 -3.87
C TYR A 142 13.45 -9.95 -2.83
N VAL A 143 12.97 -10.29 -1.62
CA VAL A 143 12.70 -9.30 -0.59
C VAL A 143 13.95 -9.08 0.24
N GLY A 144 14.51 -7.87 0.16
CA GLY A 144 15.58 -7.42 1.03
C GLY A 144 15.05 -6.94 2.38
N GLU A 145 15.83 -7.15 3.44
CA GLU A 145 15.54 -6.53 4.73
C GLU A 145 15.98 -5.05 4.70
N LEU A 146 15.06 -4.16 5.06
CA LEU A 146 15.40 -2.77 5.32
C LEU A 146 16.23 -2.70 6.60
N SER A 147 17.54 -2.60 6.45
CA SER A 147 18.41 -2.22 7.57
C SER A 147 18.09 -0.78 7.97
N ALA A 148 17.96 -0.54 9.27
CA ALA A 148 17.82 0.82 9.78
C ALA A 148 18.96 1.69 9.21
N PRO A 149 18.70 2.95 8.80
CA PRO A 149 19.75 3.82 8.31
C PRO A 149 20.84 3.86 9.37
N VAL A 150 22.07 3.51 8.96
CA VAL A 150 23.24 3.59 9.84
C VAL A 150 23.27 5.02 10.37
N LYS A 151 23.15 5.18 11.69
CA LYS A 151 23.31 6.49 12.33
C LYS A 151 24.73 6.95 12.03
N VAL A 152 24.88 7.80 11.03
CA VAL A 152 26.17 8.40 10.68
C VAL A 152 26.59 9.25 11.87
N SER A 153 27.64 8.85 12.56
CA SER A 153 28.25 9.73 13.55
C SER A 153 28.89 10.89 12.79
N ASN A 154 28.44 12.11 13.06
CA ASN A 154 28.93 13.31 12.37
C ASN A 154 30.40 13.65 12.71
N ASN A 155 31.04 12.91 13.62
CA ASN A 155 32.41 13.14 14.10
C ASN A 155 33.43 12.15 13.48
N LEU A 156 33.25 11.74 12.23
CA LEU A 156 34.26 10.94 11.54
C LEU A 156 35.37 11.84 11.00
N ALA A 157 36.62 11.61 11.41
CA ALA A 157 37.79 12.36 10.94
C ALA A 157 37.91 12.38 9.40
N LEU A 158 37.54 11.26 8.75
CA LEU A 158 37.50 11.14 7.28
C LEU A 158 36.54 12.12 6.62
N ARG A 159 35.41 12.44 7.26
CA ARG A 159 34.44 13.39 6.69
C ARG A 159 34.97 14.81 6.72
N VAL A 160 35.60 15.21 7.83
CA VAL A 160 36.23 16.53 7.96
C VAL A 160 37.33 16.70 6.91
N GLU A 161 38.14 15.65 6.71
CA GLU A 161 39.18 15.65 5.69
C GLU A 161 38.59 15.79 4.26
N ILE A 162 37.54 15.04 3.94
CA ILE A 162 36.86 15.13 2.64
C ILE A 162 36.24 16.52 2.44
N GLU A 163 35.57 17.09 3.45
CA GLU A 163 34.97 18.43 3.38
C GLU A 163 36.03 19.51 3.18
N GLN A 164 37.19 19.41 3.85
CA GLN A 164 38.31 20.33 3.66
C GLN A 164 38.90 20.24 2.25
N ARG A 165 39.10 19.01 1.74
CA ARG A 165 39.59 18.80 0.37
C ARG A 165 38.60 19.32 -0.67
N LEU A 166 37.31 19.10 -0.46
CA LEU A 166 36.27 19.60 -1.37
C LEU A 166 36.21 21.13 -1.34
N LYS A 167 36.31 21.78 -0.17
CA LYS A 167 36.39 23.25 -0.07
C LYS A 167 37.60 23.81 -0.82
N LEU A 168 38.76 23.18 -0.72
CA LEU A 168 39.97 23.60 -1.45
C LEU A 168 39.79 23.52 -2.98
N VAL A 169 39.05 22.55 -3.47
CA VAL A 169 38.84 22.34 -4.92
C VAL A 169 37.73 23.23 -5.47
N PHE A 170 36.59 23.27 -4.78
CA PHE A 170 35.38 23.91 -5.29
C PHE A 170 35.22 25.37 -4.86
N ASP A 171 35.87 25.78 -3.78
CA ASP A 171 35.92 27.17 -3.34
C ASP A 171 37.31 27.59 -2.85
N PRO A 172 38.32 27.59 -3.74
CA PRO A 172 39.69 27.95 -3.37
C PRO A 172 39.83 29.40 -2.89
N LYS A 173 38.84 30.26 -3.15
CA LYS A 173 38.84 31.68 -2.76
C LYS A 173 37.92 31.99 -1.59
N GLY A 174 37.21 31.01 -1.04
CA GLY A 174 36.32 31.18 0.11
C GLY A 174 35.12 32.12 -0.16
N ILE A 175 34.62 32.12 -1.40
CA ILE A 175 33.52 32.98 -1.85
C ILE A 175 32.18 32.49 -1.27
N PHE A 176 32.06 31.20 -0.98
CA PHE A 176 30.88 30.57 -0.42
C PHE A 176 31.14 30.26 1.07
N GLN A 177 30.85 31.23 1.94
CA GLN A 177 30.82 31.03 3.40
C GLN A 177 29.52 30.37 3.86
#